data_AF-A0A6I6DHN6-F1
#
_entry.id   AF-A0A6I6DHN6-F1
#
_cell.length_a   1.000
_cell.length_b   1.000
_cell.length_c   1.000
_cell.angle_alpha   90.00
_cell.angle_beta   90.00
_cell.angle_gamma   90.00
#
_symmetry.space_group_name_H-M   'P 1'
#
loop_
_entity.id
_entity.type
_entity.pdbx_description
1 polymer ?
#
loop_
_entity_poly.entity_id
_entity_poly.type
_entity_poly.pdbx_seq_one_letter_code
_entity_poly.pdbx_strand_id
1 'polypeptide(L)'
;MIDETDIRRVVAGEISEVTPSILAELANELLSLRQENARLKQLLAREVKLPWTSASPVCDIEAGYAAGVTDSKEAIRRAGFLIEGDD
;
A
#
# COMPACT_ATOMS: atom_id res chain seq x y z
N MET A 1 -22.34 -10.15 -14.99
CA MET A 1 -20.90 -10.42 -15.10
C MET A 1 -20.72 -10.94 -16.50
N ILE A 2 -20.31 -10.07 -17.42
CA ILE A 2 -20.06 -10.49 -18.79
C ILE A 2 -18.96 -11.56 -18.75
N ASP A 3 -19.20 -12.65 -19.48
CA ASP A 3 -18.30 -13.78 -19.51
C ASP A 3 -16.97 -13.36 -20.16
N GLU A 4 -15.86 -13.59 -19.47
CA GLU A 4 -14.53 -13.15 -19.91
C GLU A 4 -14.14 -13.81 -21.25
N THR A 5 -14.69 -15.00 -21.50
CA THR A 5 -14.59 -15.72 -22.78
C THR A 5 -15.27 -14.98 -23.92
N ASP A 6 -16.41 -14.34 -23.71
CA ASP A 6 -17.09 -13.57 -24.75
C ASP A 6 -16.34 -12.28 -25.10
N ILE A 7 -15.73 -11.62 -24.11
CA ILE A 7 -14.87 -10.44 -24.33
C ILE A 7 -13.66 -10.83 -25.20
N ARG A 8 -13.02 -11.96 -24.90
CA ARG A 8 -11.86 -12.45 -25.68
C ARG A 8 -12.26 -12.81 -27.11
N ARG A 9 -13.46 -13.35 -27.32
CA ARG A 9 -13.98 -13.67 -28.66
C ARG A 9 -14.35 -12.43 -29.48
N VAL A 10 -14.83 -11.35 -28.85
CA VAL A 10 -15.00 -10.04 -29.51
C VAL A 10 -13.63 -9.47 -29.92
N VAL A 11 -12.62 -9.52 -29.03
CA VAL A 11 -11.26 -9.04 -29.34
C VAL A 11 -10.60 -9.87 -30.44
N ALA A 12 -10.86 -11.18 -30.49
CA ALA A 12 -10.37 -12.08 -31.53
C ALA A 12 -11.09 -11.90 -32.89
N GLY A 13 -12.12 -11.05 -32.96
CA GLY A 13 -12.90 -10.83 -34.17
C GLY A 13 -13.82 -11.99 -34.57
N GLU A 14 -14.06 -12.94 -33.66
CA GLU A 14 -14.89 -14.13 -33.90
C GLU A 14 -16.40 -13.84 -33.81
N ILE A 15 -16.78 -12.73 -33.17
CA ILE A 15 -18.16 -12.28 -33.05
C ILE A 15 -18.37 -11.15 -34.07
N SER A 16 -18.93 -11.51 -35.23
CA SER A 16 -19.08 -10.60 -36.37
C SER A 16 -20.26 -9.62 -36.26
N GLU A 17 -21.17 -9.81 -35.31
CA GLU A 17 -22.27 -8.87 -35.04
C GLU A 17 -22.49 -8.71 -33.54
N VAL A 18 -21.91 -7.65 -32.98
CA VAL A 18 -22.26 -7.22 -31.62
C VAL A 18 -23.67 -6.66 -31.68
N THR A 19 -24.63 -7.38 -31.11
CA THR A 19 -26.02 -6.93 -31.11
C THR A 19 -26.18 -5.68 -30.24
N PRO A 20 -27.15 -4.79 -30.53
CA PRO A 20 -27.40 -3.60 -29.72
C PRO A 20 -27.65 -3.89 -28.23
N SER A 21 -28.20 -5.07 -27.91
CA SER A 21 -28.41 -5.50 -26.52
C SER A 21 -27.09 -5.78 -25.79
N ILE A 22 -26.14 -6.48 -26.43
CA ILE A 22 -24.82 -6.75 -25.87
C ILE A 22 -24.05 -5.44 -25.65
N LEU A 23 -24.14 -4.50 -26.60
CA LEU A 23 -23.54 -3.17 -26.44
C LEU A 23 -24.15 -2.40 -25.27
N ALA A 24 -25.46 -2.46 -25.08
CA ALA A 24 -26.14 -1.80 -23.97
C ALA A 24 -25.76 -2.40 -22.61
N GLU A 25 -25.66 -3.73 -22.53
CA GLU A 25 -25.20 -4.44 -21.32
C GLU A 25 -23.76 -4.07 -20.98
N LEU A 26 -22.85 -4.11 -21.97
CA LEU A 26 -21.45 -3.75 -21.80
C LEU A 26 -21.27 -2.27 -21.41
N ALA A 27 -22.06 -1.37 -22.00
CA ALA A 27 -22.05 0.05 -21.66
C ALA A 27 -22.51 0.31 -20.22
N ASN A 28 -23.55 -0.40 -19.77
CA ASN A 28 -24.03 -0.31 -18.39
C ASN A 28 -22.99 -0.85 -17.39
N GLU A 29 -22.35 -1.98 -17.70
CA GLU A 29 -21.30 -2.54 -16.84
C GLU A 29 -20.08 -1.61 -16.79
N LEU A 30 -19.65 -1.05 -17.93
CA LEU A 30 -18.57 -0.05 -17.97
C LEU A 30 -18.91 1.22 -17.18
N LEU A 31 -20.14 1.70 -17.26
CA LEU A 31 -20.58 2.87 -16.50
C LEU A 31 -20.54 2.59 -14.99
N SER A 32 -21.04 1.43 -14.56
CA SER A 32 -21.01 1.00 -13.17
C SER A 32 -19.57 0.92 -12.64
N LEU A 33 -18.67 0.28 -13.41
CA LEU A 33 -17.26 0.18 -13.05
C LEU A 33 -16.59 1.56 -12.95
N ARG A 34 -16.90 2.50 -13.85
CA ARG A 34 -16.35 3.87 -13.78
C ARG A 34 -16.84 4.63 -12.56
N GLN A 35 -18.12 4.49 -12.21
CA GLN A 35 -18.69 5.11 -11.00
C GLN A 35 -18.01 4.57 -9.74
N GLU A 36 -17.82 3.25 -9.65
CA GLU A 36 -17.15 2.64 -8.51
C GLU A 36 -15.66 3.04 -8.44
N ASN A 37 -14.98 3.11 -9.58
CA ASN A 37 -13.60 3.58 -9.63
C ASN A 37 -13.47 5.04 -9.14
N ALA A 38 -14.42 5.91 -9.52
CA ALA A 38 -14.46 7.28 -9.03
C ALA A 38 -14.68 7.35 -7.51
N ARG A 39 -15.59 6.52 -6.97
CA ARG A 39 -15.84 6.39 -5.52
C ARG A 39 -14.59 5.93 -4.77
N LEU A 40 -13.92 4.90 -5.26
CA LEU A 40 -12.69 4.37 -4.65
C LEU A 40 -11.55 5.39 -4.69
N LYS A 41 -11.39 6.11 -5.80
CA LYS A 41 -10.41 7.20 -5.88
C LYS A 41 -10.68 8.32 -4.88
N GLN A 42 -11.95 8.67 -4.65
CA GLN A 42 -12.32 9.65 -3.61
C GLN A 42 -12.01 9.13 -2.20
N LEU A 43 -12.25 7.84 -1.94
CA LEU A 43 -11.91 7.23 -0.65
C LEU A 43 -10.40 7.17 -0.42
N LEU A 44 -9.60 6.86 -1.44
CA LEU A 44 -8.14 6.85 -1.37
C LEU A 44 -7.55 8.26 -1.25
N ALA A 45 -8.16 9.25 -1.92
CA ALA A 45 -7.77 10.65 -1.82
C ALA A 45 -8.16 11.29 -0.48
N ARG A 46 -8.94 10.60 0.36
CA ARG A 46 -9.30 11.09 1.69
C ARG A 46 -8.09 11.00 2.60
N GLU A 47 -7.60 12.16 3.01
CA GLU A 47 -6.52 12.29 3.99
C GLU A 47 -6.86 11.49 5.26
N VAL A 48 -6.03 10.51 5.59
CA VAL A 48 -6.10 9.79 6.87
C VAL A 48 -5.53 10.72 7.93
N LYS A 49 -6.39 11.51 8.56
CA LYS A 49 -6.01 12.28 9.74
C LYS A 49 -5.72 11.30 10.87
N LEU A 50 -4.44 11.12 11.17
CA LEU A 50 -4.05 10.45 12.40
C LEU A 50 -4.67 11.22 13.58
N PRO A 51 -5.19 10.53 14.60
CA PRO A 51 -5.62 11.18 15.81
C PRO A 51 -4.48 12.04 16.35
N TRP A 52 -4.82 13.19 16.93
CA TRP A 52 -3.85 14.09 17.56
C TRP A 52 -3.15 13.35 18.70
N THR A 53 -2.03 12.68 18.41
CA THR A 53 -1.10 12.24 19.42
C THR A 53 -0.25 13.44 19.75
N SER A 54 -0.53 14.08 20.89
CA SER A 54 0.36 15.05 21.54
C SER A 54 1.61 14.32 22.05
N ALA A 55 2.41 13.80 21.14
CA ALA A 55 3.76 13.32 21.37
C ALA A 55 4.27 12.94 19.98
N SER A 56 5.14 13.78 19.42
CA SER A 56 6.21 13.21 18.62
C SER A 56 6.91 12.19 19.53
N PRO A 57 7.16 10.93 19.12
CA PRO A 57 8.07 10.06 19.84
C PRO A 57 9.48 10.57 19.57
N VAL A 58 9.77 11.81 20.00
CA VAL A 58 11.12 12.19 20.38
C VAL A 58 11.38 11.39 21.64
N CYS A 59 11.74 10.13 21.44
CA CYS A 59 12.77 9.44 22.18
C CYS A 59 12.81 9.83 23.67
N ASP A 60 11.78 9.48 24.43
CA ASP A 60 12.01 9.03 25.80
C ASP A 60 12.75 7.68 25.67
N ILE A 61 14.04 7.75 25.32
CA ILE A 61 14.96 6.64 25.46
C ILE A 61 15.13 6.51 26.97
N GLU A 62 14.16 5.81 27.56
CA GLU A 62 14.13 5.39 28.94
C GLU A 62 15.50 4.79 29.28
N ALA A 63 15.96 5.09 30.49
CA ALA A 63 17.24 4.66 31.06
C ALA A 63 17.57 3.15 30.91
N GLY A 64 16.63 2.31 30.45
CA GLY A 64 16.86 0.92 30.06
C GLY A 64 17.74 0.73 28.82
N TYR A 65 17.72 1.63 27.82
CA TYR A 65 18.61 1.51 26.66
C TYR A 65 20.08 1.80 27.05
N ALA A 66 20.30 2.69 28.02
CA ALA A 66 21.63 2.99 28.52
C ALA A 66 22.29 1.79 29.22
N ALA A 67 21.51 0.93 29.88
CA ALA A 67 22.03 -0.24 30.58
C ALA A 67 22.51 -1.36 29.63
N GLY A 68 21.91 -1.51 28.44
CA GLY A 68 22.31 -2.54 27.45
C GLY A 68 23.42 -2.10 26.49
N VAL A 69 23.58 -0.79 26.29
CA VAL A 69 24.61 -0.23 25.41
C VAL A 69 26.01 -0.31 26.05
N THR A 70 26.12 -0.27 27.38
CA THR A 70 27.39 -0.47 28.08
C THR A 70 27.95 -1.88 27.91
N ASP A 71 27.13 -2.93 28.08
CA ASP A 71 27.58 -4.31 27.92
C ASP A 71 27.98 -4.64 26.47
N SER A 72 27.26 -4.07 25.51
CA SER A 72 27.56 -4.25 24.09
C SER A 72 28.87 -3.58 23.69
N LYS A 73 29.14 -2.37 24.20
CA LYS A 73 30.43 -1.67 24.00
C LYS A 73 31.59 -2.41 24.67
N GLU A 74 31.41 -2.88 25.90
CA GLU A 74 32.43 -3.67 26.60
C GLU A 74 32.73 -5.01 25.91
N ALA A 75 31.71 -5.69 25.37
CA ALA A 75 31.90 -6.92 24.61
C ALA A 75 32.71 -6.68 23.32
N ILE A 76 32.44 -5.59 22.59
CA ILE A 76 33.17 -5.20 21.37
C ILE A 76 34.63 -4.83 21.72
N ARG A 77 34.84 -4.11 22.83
CA ARG A 77 36.19 -3.77 23.31
C ARG A 77 37.00 -5.01 23.70
N ARG A 78 36.38 -5.97 24.41
CA ARG A 78 37.00 -7.27 24.74
C ARG A 78 37.32 -8.10 23.50
N ALA A 79 36.55 -7.95 22.42
CA ALA A 79 36.82 -8.59 21.14
C ALA A 79 37.91 -7.88 20.32
N GLY A 80 38.46 -6.76 20.79
CA GLY A 80 39.60 -6.06 20.19
C GLY A 80 39.26 -5.13 19.02
N PHE A 81 37.98 -4.79 18.84
CA PHE A 81 37.55 -3.86 17.80
C PHE A 81 37.52 -2.42 18.32
N LEU A 82 37.94 -1.46 17.48
CA LEU A 82 37.86 -0.03 17.79
C LEU A 82 36.42 0.47 17.66
N ILE A 83 35.98 1.26 18.65
CA ILE A 83 34.69 1.94 18.65
C ILE A 83 34.96 3.42 18.39
N GLU A 84 34.30 4.00 17.39
CA GLU A 84 34.43 5.42 17.04
C GLU A 84 33.99 6.31 18.23
N GLY A 85 34.88 7.21 18.67
CA GLY A 85 34.65 8.11 19.81
C GLY A 85 35.13 7.59 21.18
N ASP A 86 35.81 6.44 21.22
CA ASP A 86 36.63 6.01 22.36
C ASP A 86 38.01 6.70 22.21
N ASP A 87 38.16 7.90 22.76
CA ASP A 87 39.48 8.50 23.01
C ASP A 87 40.20 7.75 24.14
#